data_AF-A0A2N1W176-F1
#
_entry.id   AF-A0A2N1W176-F1
#
_cell.length_a   1.000
_cell.length_b   1.000
_cell.length_c   1.000
_cell.angle_alpha   90.00
_cell.angle_beta   90.00
_cell.angle_gamma   90.00
#
_symmetry.space_group_name_H-M   'P 1'
#
loop_
_entity.id
_entity.type
_entity.pdbx_description
1 polymer ?
#
loop_
_entity_poly.entity_id
_entity_poly.type
_entity_poly.pdbx_seq_one_letter_code
_entity_poly.pdbx_strand_id
1 'polypeptide(L)'
;MKKTIFLVLIVFAAALFVGCNQGKVVAKVDGKVITESDLKAEIDNLPANLKPFASDPGIRKNILDNMILDKVIMGYAEKEGITKKKEVLEAAKETEKSIRAEIESQLAMLKKQQERISEMSQKEAVMKEVFEKGVNFAEIPVTEAEIKDAYDRYSARRKSQDPNAKVELLAQIKDNLKLGVARQKWVEQLKAAAKIEIEEKAFELPAAPLNSGIKLEAPKK
;
A
#
# COMPACT_ATOMS: atom_id res chain seq x y z
N MET A 1 -9.84 8.43 80.90
CA MET A 1 -8.97 9.02 79.84
C MET A 1 -8.21 7.89 79.13
N LYS A 2 -8.02 8.02 77.82
CA LYS A 2 -7.10 7.25 76.96
C LYS A 2 -7.51 5.84 76.48
N LYS A 3 -8.62 5.68 75.74
CA LYS A 3 -8.85 4.48 74.88
C LYS A 3 -9.62 4.73 73.56
N THR A 4 -9.62 5.95 73.02
CA THR A 4 -10.41 6.29 71.82
C THR A 4 -9.61 6.99 70.72
N ILE A 5 -8.30 6.76 70.62
CA ILE A 5 -7.45 7.32 69.57
C ILE A 5 -6.60 6.20 68.99
N PHE A 6 -7.19 5.29 68.21
CA PHE A 6 -6.43 4.39 67.34
C PHE A 6 -7.20 3.88 66.11
N LEU A 7 -8.49 4.24 65.96
CA LEU A 7 -9.36 3.75 64.88
C LEU A 7 -9.67 4.80 63.80
N VAL A 8 -8.99 5.96 63.83
CA VAL A 8 -9.15 7.03 62.82
C VAL A 8 -7.99 7.06 61.81
N LEU A 9 -6.90 6.33 62.05
CA LEU A 9 -5.69 6.37 61.20
C LEU A 9 -5.64 5.30 60.10
N ILE A 10 -6.51 4.28 60.14
CA ILE A 10 -6.55 3.23 59.11
C ILE A 10 -7.56 3.53 57.99
N VAL A 11 -8.52 4.44 58.22
CA VAL A 11 -9.47 4.88 57.17
C VAL A 11 -8.84 5.94 56.24
N PHE A 12 -7.76 6.60 56.65
CA PHE A 12 -7.10 7.63 55.83
C PHE A 12 -5.98 7.09 54.93
N ALA A 13 -5.55 5.84 55.10
CA ALA A 13 -4.50 5.22 54.28
C ALA A 13 -5.02 4.52 53.01
N ALA A 14 -6.33 4.31 52.89
CA ALA A 14 -6.96 3.69 51.72
C ALA A 14 -7.43 4.70 50.64
N ALA A 15 -7.25 6.02 50.87
CA ALA A 15 -7.62 7.07 49.91
C ALA A 15 -6.47 7.49 48.97
N LEU A 16 -5.30 6.85 49.04
CA LEU A 16 -4.12 7.23 48.24
C LEU A 16 -3.77 6.27 47.10
N PHE A 17 -4.61 5.27 46.83
CA PHE A 17 -4.45 4.39 45.66
C PHE A 17 -5.56 4.65 44.63
N VAL A 18 -5.46 5.73 43.85
CA VAL A 18 -5.60 5.77 42.37
C VAL A 18 -5.01 7.09 41.88
N GLY A 19 -3.70 7.31 42.10
CA GLY A 19 -2.91 8.25 41.31
C GLY A 19 -2.57 7.62 39.96
N CYS A 20 -3.57 7.18 39.20
CA CYS A 20 -3.35 6.80 37.80
C CYS A 20 -3.13 8.10 37.04
N ASN A 21 -2.02 8.18 36.33
CA ASN A 21 -1.61 9.29 35.47
C ASN A 21 -2.59 9.46 34.30
N GLN A 22 -3.86 9.79 34.59
CA GLN A 22 -4.82 10.25 33.60
C GLN A 22 -4.30 11.61 33.15
N GLY A 23 -3.72 11.63 31.95
CA GLY A 23 -3.24 12.87 31.34
C GLY A 23 -4.32 13.95 31.34
N LYS A 24 -3.92 15.19 31.02
CA LYS A 24 -4.78 16.37 31.10
C LYS A 24 -6.20 16.08 30.59
N VAL A 25 -7.18 16.27 31.47
CA VAL A 25 -8.60 16.08 31.13
C VAL A 25 -9.02 17.20 30.20
N VAL A 26 -9.62 16.83 29.06
CA VAL A 26 -10.12 17.78 28.06
C VAL A 26 -11.64 17.84 28.03
N ALA A 27 -12.34 16.78 28.47
CA ALA A 27 -13.79 16.79 28.67
C ALA A 27 -14.24 15.71 29.67
N LYS A 28 -15.46 15.87 30.21
CA LYS A 28 -16.12 14.88 31.08
C LYS A 28 -17.59 14.77 30.70
N VAL A 29 -18.07 13.55 30.48
CA VAL A 29 -19.43 13.23 30.00
C VAL A 29 -20.01 12.14 30.91
N ASP A 30 -21.05 12.43 31.67
CA ASP A 30 -21.70 11.48 32.59
C ASP A 30 -20.72 10.72 33.50
N GLY A 31 -19.69 11.43 34.01
CA GLY A 31 -18.65 10.83 34.85
C GLY A 31 -17.51 10.13 34.09
N LYS A 32 -17.69 9.81 32.81
CA LYS A 32 -16.63 9.29 31.91
C LYS A 32 -15.73 10.45 31.48
N VAL A 33 -14.42 10.25 31.53
CA VAL A 33 -13.40 11.26 31.20
C VAL A 33 -12.91 11.09 29.76
N ILE A 34 -12.62 12.19 29.07
CA ILE A 34 -11.82 12.25 27.84
C ILE A 34 -10.53 12.98 28.19
N THR A 35 -9.40 12.32 27.97
CA THR A 35 -8.06 12.87 28.21
C THR A 35 -7.45 13.40 26.92
N GLU A 36 -6.39 14.21 27.05
CA GLU A 36 -5.59 14.67 25.91
C GLU A 36 -4.95 13.52 25.13
N SER A 37 -4.64 12.40 25.80
CA SER A 37 -4.14 11.19 25.15
C SER A 37 -5.19 10.55 24.24
N ASP A 38 -6.46 10.53 24.67
CA ASP A 38 -7.55 9.98 23.87
C ASP A 38 -7.78 10.83 22.62
N LEU A 39 -7.81 12.16 22.78
CA LEU A 39 -7.93 13.09 21.65
C LEU A 39 -6.75 12.95 20.67
N LYS A 40 -5.54 12.74 21.18
CA LYS A 40 -4.36 12.49 20.35
C LYS A 40 -4.48 11.17 19.58
N ALA A 41 -4.95 10.10 20.21
CA ALA A 41 -5.14 8.82 19.55
C ALA A 41 -6.14 8.92 18.38
N GLU A 42 -7.24 9.65 18.57
CA GLU A 42 -8.23 9.89 17.51
C GLU A 42 -7.61 10.68 16.33
N ILE A 43 -6.79 11.68 16.64
CA ILE A 43 -6.03 12.44 15.64
C ILE A 43 -5.03 11.56 14.89
N ASP A 44 -4.32 10.69 15.58
CA ASP A 44 -3.30 9.83 14.99
C ASP A 44 -3.92 8.77 14.04
N ASN A 45 -5.21 8.46 14.24
CA ASN A 45 -6.01 7.57 13.39
C ASN A 45 -6.64 8.26 12.17
N LEU A 46 -6.53 9.58 12.05
CA LEU A 46 -7.05 10.29 10.88
C LEU A 46 -6.42 9.79 9.58
N PRO A 47 -7.18 9.77 8.47
CA PRO A 47 -6.64 9.55 7.13
C PRO A 47 -5.42 10.44 6.84
N ALA A 48 -4.45 9.93 6.09
CA ALA A 48 -3.18 10.61 5.85
C ALA A 48 -3.33 12.02 5.23
N ASN A 49 -4.36 12.22 4.41
CA ASN A 49 -4.71 13.52 3.81
C ASN A 49 -5.26 14.54 4.81
N LEU A 50 -5.76 14.08 5.98
CA LEU A 50 -6.32 14.94 7.02
C LEU A 50 -5.32 15.23 8.15
N LYS A 51 -4.31 14.38 8.35
CA LYS A 51 -3.27 14.57 9.37
C LYS A 51 -2.60 15.95 9.38
N PRO A 52 -2.26 16.57 8.22
CA PRO A 52 -1.64 17.91 8.20
C PRO A 52 -2.50 19.01 8.86
N PHE A 53 -3.82 18.81 8.89
CA PHE A 53 -4.76 19.78 9.46
C PHE A 53 -5.08 19.51 10.94
N ALA A 54 -4.59 18.40 11.51
CA ALA A 54 -4.94 18.00 12.87
C ALA A 54 -4.27 18.85 13.98
N SER A 55 -3.39 19.76 13.61
CA SER A 55 -2.84 20.81 14.49
C SER A 55 -3.78 22.02 14.61
N ASP A 56 -4.75 22.18 13.69
CA ASP A 56 -5.70 23.28 13.72
C ASP A 56 -6.62 23.20 14.95
N PRO A 57 -6.73 24.26 15.77
CA PRO A 57 -7.56 24.24 16.97
C PRO A 57 -9.05 23.97 16.70
N GLY A 58 -9.59 24.45 15.57
CA GLY A 58 -10.98 24.23 15.18
C GLY A 58 -11.25 22.77 14.83
N ILE A 59 -10.36 22.14 14.06
CA ILE A 59 -10.44 20.71 13.73
C ILE A 59 -10.30 19.85 14.98
N ARG A 60 -9.33 20.16 15.86
CA ARG A 60 -9.16 19.45 17.14
C ARG A 60 -10.41 19.54 18.00
N LYS A 61 -11.06 20.72 18.04
CA LYS A 61 -12.32 20.90 18.76
C LYS A 61 -13.44 20.06 18.15
N ASN A 62 -13.58 20.04 16.82
CA ASN A 62 -14.59 19.22 16.15
C ASN A 62 -14.41 17.71 16.44
N ILE A 63 -13.17 17.24 16.48
CA ILE A 63 -12.85 15.86 16.86
C ILE A 63 -13.28 15.60 18.31
N LEU A 64 -12.95 16.50 19.23
CA LEU A 64 -13.38 16.39 20.63
C LEU A 64 -14.91 16.41 20.77
N ASP A 65 -15.60 17.28 20.03
CA ASP A 65 -17.07 17.38 20.04
C ASP A 65 -17.71 16.06 19.55
N ASN A 66 -17.14 15.43 18.51
CA ASN A 66 -17.58 14.11 18.05
C ASN A 66 -17.35 13.02 19.12
N MET A 67 -16.18 13.01 19.77
CA MET A 67 -15.90 12.06 20.87
C MET A 67 -16.88 12.23 22.05
N ILE A 68 -17.27 13.48 22.35
CA ILE A 68 -18.28 13.78 23.37
C ILE A 68 -19.64 13.23 22.92
N LEU A 69 -20.04 13.50 21.68
CA LEU A 69 -21.30 13.01 21.11
C LEU A 69 -21.40 11.48 21.18
N ASP A 70 -20.34 10.77 20.79
CA ASP A 70 -20.28 9.30 20.88
C ASP A 70 -20.50 8.81 22.31
N LYS A 71 -19.84 9.46 23.29
CA LYS A 71 -20.04 9.10 24.71
C LYS A 71 -21.47 9.36 25.19
N VAL A 72 -22.09 10.46 24.75
CA VAL A 72 -23.49 10.77 25.10
C VAL A 72 -24.43 9.72 24.52
N ILE A 73 -24.29 9.39 23.23
CA ILE A 73 -25.13 8.39 22.55
C ILE A 73 -24.95 7.01 23.19
N MET A 74 -23.70 6.59 23.42
CA MET A 74 -23.42 5.30 24.06
C MET A 74 -23.92 5.24 25.51
N GLY A 75 -23.80 6.34 26.26
CA GLY A 75 -24.36 6.44 27.61
C GLY A 75 -25.89 6.30 27.62
N TYR A 76 -26.58 6.92 26.67
CA TYR A 76 -28.02 6.72 26.48
C TYR A 76 -28.34 5.25 26.12
N ALA A 77 -27.64 4.69 25.14
CA ALA A 77 -27.87 3.30 24.70
C ALA A 77 -27.63 2.27 25.82
N GLU A 78 -26.66 2.50 26.71
CA GLU A 78 -26.43 1.68 27.90
C GLU A 78 -27.60 1.77 28.90
N LYS A 79 -28.07 2.99 29.20
CA LYS A 79 -29.19 3.24 30.14
C LYS A 79 -30.50 2.61 29.64
N GLU A 80 -30.75 2.70 28.34
CA GLU A 80 -31.92 2.11 27.69
C GLU A 80 -31.79 0.59 27.41
N GLY A 81 -30.67 -0.02 27.80
CA GLY A 81 -30.42 -1.44 27.57
C GLY A 81 -30.28 -1.84 26.10
N ILE A 82 -30.12 -0.87 25.18
CA ILE A 82 -29.98 -1.09 23.74
C ILE A 82 -28.72 -1.93 23.45
N THR A 83 -27.62 -1.65 24.17
CA THR A 83 -26.35 -2.38 24.02
C THR A 83 -26.43 -3.86 24.39
N LYS A 84 -27.49 -4.30 25.08
CA LYS A 84 -27.73 -5.70 25.48
C LYS A 84 -28.72 -6.42 24.58
N LYS A 85 -29.37 -5.72 23.63
CA LYS A 85 -30.32 -6.33 22.69
C LYS A 85 -29.59 -7.31 21.79
N LYS A 86 -30.16 -8.50 21.59
CA LYS A 86 -29.59 -9.56 20.76
C LYS A 86 -29.23 -9.07 19.36
N GLU A 87 -30.15 -8.34 18.73
CA GLU A 87 -29.98 -7.77 17.38
C GLU A 87 -28.76 -6.85 17.27
N VAL A 88 -28.50 -6.03 18.30
CA VAL A 88 -27.34 -5.12 18.34
C VAL A 88 -26.04 -5.90 18.50
N LEU A 89 -26.02 -6.93 19.36
CA LEU A 89 -24.86 -7.79 19.56
C LEU A 89 -24.52 -8.61 18.31
N GLU A 90 -25.54 -9.11 17.59
CA GLU A 90 -25.37 -9.84 16.34
C GLU A 90 -24.87 -8.92 15.22
N ALA A 91 -25.44 -7.72 15.08
CA ALA A 91 -24.99 -6.72 14.11
C ALA A 91 -23.54 -6.29 14.37
N ALA A 92 -23.17 -6.07 15.64
CA ALA A 92 -21.80 -5.73 16.03
C ALA A 92 -20.81 -6.85 15.67
N LYS A 93 -21.16 -8.12 15.92
CA LYS A 93 -20.33 -9.28 15.55
C LYS A 93 -20.14 -9.43 14.05
N GLU A 94 -21.20 -9.25 13.26
CA GLU A 94 -21.10 -9.34 11.80
C GLU A 94 -20.25 -8.19 11.24
N THR A 95 -20.43 -6.98 11.79
CA THR A 95 -19.61 -5.83 11.42
C THR A 95 -18.13 -6.07 11.77
N GLU A 96 -17.83 -6.58 12.98
CA GLU A 96 -16.47 -6.92 13.38
C GLU A 96 -15.85 -7.96 12.43
N LYS A 97 -16.60 -9.00 12.09
CA LYS A 97 -16.16 -10.05 11.16
C LYS A 97 -15.85 -9.49 9.78
N SER A 98 -16.70 -8.62 9.25
CA SER A 98 -16.48 -7.96 7.96
C SER A 98 -15.21 -7.10 7.97
N ILE A 99 -15.05 -6.27 9.00
CA ILE A 99 -13.86 -5.42 9.18
C ILE A 99 -12.59 -6.28 9.26
N ARG A 100 -12.62 -7.36 10.04
CA ARG A 100 -11.49 -8.29 10.18
C ARG A 100 -11.12 -8.93 8.85
N ALA A 101 -12.09 -9.43 8.10
CA ALA A 101 -11.85 -10.05 6.80
C ALA A 101 -11.23 -9.05 5.80
N GLU A 102 -11.70 -7.80 5.82
CA GLU A 102 -11.13 -6.74 4.98
C GLU A 102 -9.69 -6.40 5.38
N ILE A 103 -9.41 -6.24 6.68
CA ILE A 103 -8.04 -6.02 7.18
C ILE A 103 -7.12 -7.18 6.77
N GLU A 104 -7.54 -8.42 6.94
CA GLU A 104 -6.76 -9.61 6.57
C GLU A 104 -6.44 -9.63 5.07
N SER A 105 -7.42 -9.29 4.22
CA SER A 105 -7.26 -9.19 2.77
C SER A 105 -6.27 -8.09 2.37
N GLN A 106 -6.39 -6.89 2.96
CA GLN A 106 -5.47 -5.79 2.72
C GLN A 106 -4.05 -6.12 3.19
N LEU A 107 -3.89 -6.74 4.37
CA LEU A 107 -2.59 -7.18 4.88
C LEU A 107 -1.95 -8.23 3.98
N ALA A 108 -2.72 -9.19 3.45
CA ALA A 108 -2.23 -10.18 2.50
C ALA A 108 -1.75 -9.51 1.20
N MET A 109 -2.50 -8.53 0.68
CA MET A 109 -2.09 -7.76 -0.50
C MET A 109 -0.79 -6.98 -0.25
N LEU A 110 -0.69 -6.29 0.89
CA LEU A 110 0.49 -5.51 1.26
C LEU A 110 1.72 -6.39 1.45
N LYS A 111 1.58 -7.55 2.12
CA LYS A 111 2.68 -8.53 2.24
C LYS A 111 3.18 -8.99 0.88
N LYS A 112 2.26 -9.35 -0.02
CA LYS A 112 2.62 -9.75 -1.40
C LYS A 112 3.27 -8.61 -2.19
N GLN A 113 2.87 -7.36 -1.96
CA GLN A 113 3.54 -6.19 -2.56
C GLN A 113 4.95 -6.02 -2.02
N GLN A 114 5.14 -6.16 -0.70
CA GLN A 114 6.43 -6.07 -0.04
C GLN A 114 7.40 -7.15 -0.54
N GLU A 115 6.95 -8.40 -0.68
CA GLU A 115 7.73 -9.49 -1.27
C GLU A 115 8.18 -9.14 -2.69
N ARG A 116 7.27 -8.65 -3.54
CA ARG A 116 7.62 -8.20 -4.90
C ARG A 116 8.64 -7.07 -4.90
N ILE A 117 8.53 -6.10 -4.00
CA ILE A 117 9.50 -5.01 -3.88
C ILE A 117 10.89 -5.55 -3.51
N SER A 118 10.94 -6.50 -2.57
CA SER A 118 12.18 -7.16 -2.17
C SER A 118 12.81 -7.93 -3.34
N GLU A 119 12.02 -8.74 -4.03
CA GLU A 119 12.47 -9.49 -5.21
C GLU A 119 12.95 -8.58 -6.34
N MET A 120 12.21 -7.49 -6.63
CA MET A 120 12.62 -6.51 -7.63
C MET A 120 13.93 -5.82 -7.26
N SER A 121 14.07 -5.38 -6.00
CA SER A 121 15.30 -4.74 -5.51
C SER A 121 16.49 -5.69 -5.64
N GLN A 122 16.32 -6.95 -5.25
CA GLN A 122 17.37 -7.97 -5.37
C GLN A 122 17.71 -8.22 -6.85
N LYS A 123 16.71 -8.39 -7.70
CA LYS A 123 16.90 -8.58 -9.15
C LYS A 123 17.65 -7.41 -9.76
N GLU A 124 17.26 -6.18 -9.45
CA GLU A 124 17.92 -4.97 -9.96
C GLU A 124 19.39 -4.92 -9.53
N ALA A 125 19.68 -5.16 -8.25
CA ALA A 125 21.04 -5.18 -7.74
C ALA A 125 21.90 -6.25 -8.41
N VAL A 126 21.37 -7.47 -8.58
CA VAL A 126 22.06 -8.56 -9.28
C VAL A 126 22.30 -8.21 -10.75
N MET A 127 21.28 -7.74 -11.46
CA MET A 127 21.41 -7.37 -12.87
C MET A 127 22.43 -6.26 -13.06
N LYS A 128 22.45 -5.26 -12.16
CA LYS A 128 23.45 -4.19 -12.17
C LYS A 128 24.86 -4.75 -11.99
N GLU A 129 25.09 -5.57 -10.97
CA GLU A 129 26.40 -6.15 -10.70
C GLU A 129 26.89 -7.02 -11.87
N VAL A 130 26.01 -7.81 -12.46
CA VAL A 130 26.31 -8.64 -13.64
C VAL A 130 26.69 -7.77 -14.84
N PHE A 131 25.94 -6.69 -15.12
CA PHE A 131 26.21 -5.84 -16.27
C PHE A 131 27.40 -4.89 -16.10
N GLU A 132 27.73 -4.50 -14.88
CA GLU A 132 28.84 -3.57 -14.60
C GLU A 132 30.16 -4.31 -14.38
N LYS A 133 30.13 -5.50 -13.77
CA LYS A 133 31.34 -6.20 -13.32
C LYS A 133 31.39 -7.67 -13.72
N GLY A 134 30.24 -8.33 -13.86
CA GLY A 134 30.17 -9.77 -14.09
C GLY A 134 30.53 -10.21 -15.51
N VAL A 135 30.46 -9.31 -16.49
CA VAL A 135 30.71 -9.63 -17.91
C VAL A 135 31.54 -8.55 -18.57
N ASN A 136 32.66 -8.95 -19.18
CA ASN A 136 33.44 -8.05 -20.03
C ASN A 136 32.83 -7.98 -21.44
N PHE A 137 31.89 -7.05 -21.66
CA PHE A 137 31.22 -6.91 -22.96
C PHE A 137 32.14 -6.51 -24.12
N ALA A 138 33.36 -6.02 -23.84
CA ALA A 138 34.33 -5.71 -24.88
C ALA A 138 34.88 -6.97 -25.58
N GLU A 139 34.85 -8.12 -24.92
CA GLU A 139 35.34 -9.40 -25.44
C GLU A 139 34.28 -10.14 -26.30
N ILE A 140 33.02 -9.71 -26.24
CA ILE A 140 31.96 -10.32 -27.05
C ILE A 140 32.09 -9.80 -28.49
N PRO A 141 32.26 -10.67 -29.49
CA PRO A 141 32.48 -10.24 -30.86
C PRO A 141 31.21 -9.61 -31.45
N VAL A 142 31.36 -8.37 -31.91
CA VAL A 142 30.32 -7.60 -32.60
C VAL A 142 30.88 -7.08 -33.92
N THR A 143 30.18 -7.36 -35.01
CA THR A 143 30.54 -6.96 -36.37
C THR A 143 29.97 -5.59 -36.73
N GLU A 144 30.61 -4.91 -37.69
CA GLU A 144 30.11 -3.64 -38.22
C GLU A 144 28.71 -3.76 -38.86
N ALA A 145 28.42 -4.91 -39.46
CA ALA A 145 27.09 -5.19 -40.02
C ALA A 145 26.00 -5.22 -38.92
N GLU A 146 26.27 -5.88 -37.79
CA GLU A 146 25.35 -5.92 -36.64
C GLU A 146 25.16 -4.53 -36.01
N ILE A 147 26.20 -3.71 -35.95
CA ILE A 147 26.11 -2.32 -35.46
C ILE A 147 25.24 -1.49 -36.40
N LYS A 148 25.43 -1.63 -37.71
CA LYS A 148 24.60 -0.93 -38.71
C LYS A 148 23.15 -1.34 -38.61
N ASP A 149 22.87 -2.63 -38.49
CA ASP A 149 21.52 -3.17 -38.33
C ASP A 149 20.85 -2.67 -37.02
N ALA A 150 21.59 -2.60 -35.91
CA ALA A 150 21.12 -1.98 -34.68
C ALA A 150 20.80 -0.48 -34.85
N TYR A 151 21.61 0.25 -35.62
CA TYR A 151 21.36 1.65 -35.97
C TYR A 151 20.09 1.82 -36.81
N ASP A 152 19.92 0.98 -37.83
CA ASP A 152 18.75 1.02 -38.71
C ASP A 152 17.46 0.81 -37.89
N ARG A 153 17.44 -0.19 -36.98
CA ARG A 153 16.32 -0.39 -36.03
C ARG A 153 16.09 0.79 -35.10
N TYR A 154 17.16 1.36 -34.54
CA TYR A 154 17.09 2.52 -33.66
C TYR A 154 16.46 3.71 -34.40
N SER A 155 16.96 4.01 -35.61
CA SER A 155 16.47 5.12 -36.43
C SER A 155 15.00 4.94 -36.85
N ALA A 156 14.62 3.72 -37.24
CA ALA A 156 13.25 3.36 -37.60
C ALA A 156 12.30 3.54 -36.40
N ARG A 157 12.69 3.07 -35.21
CA ARG A 157 11.89 3.22 -33.98
C ARG A 157 11.70 4.69 -33.58
N ARG A 158 12.74 5.51 -33.72
CA ARG A 158 12.64 6.95 -33.43
C ARG A 158 11.64 7.62 -34.37
N LYS A 159 11.74 7.34 -35.67
CA LYS A 159 10.81 7.87 -36.69
C LYS A 159 9.38 7.34 -36.58
N SER A 160 9.20 6.10 -36.10
CA SER A 160 7.85 5.55 -35.88
C SER A 160 7.16 6.19 -34.68
N GLN A 161 7.91 6.63 -33.68
CA GLN A 161 7.39 7.35 -32.51
C GLN A 161 7.13 8.82 -32.82
N ASP A 162 8.02 9.45 -33.56
CA ASP A 162 7.92 10.83 -34.01
C ASP A 162 8.53 10.96 -35.42
N PRO A 163 7.70 11.15 -36.47
CA PRO A 163 8.18 11.30 -37.84
C PRO A 163 9.16 12.46 -38.06
N ASN A 164 9.15 13.48 -37.19
CA ASN A 164 10.03 14.63 -37.26
C ASN A 164 11.25 14.51 -36.33
N ALA A 165 11.44 13.35 -35.68
CA ALA A 165 12.56 13.14 -34.76
C ALA A 165 13.89 13.32 -35.48
N LYS A 166 14.75 14.17 -34.91
CA LYS A 166 16.18 14.19 -35.27
C LYS A 166 16.81 12.89 -34.75
N VAL A 167 17.41 12.14 -35.66
CA VAL A 167 18.11 10.89 -35.35
C VAL A 167 19.61 11.19 -35.28
N GLU A 168 20.23 10.82 -34.17
CA GLU A 168 21.67 10.94 -33.94
C GLU A 168 22.47 10.18 -35.02
N LEU A 169 23.66 10.70 -35.36
CA LEU A 169 24.52 10.05 -36.35
C LEU A 169 25.09 8.76 -35.78
N LEU A 170 25.26 7.74 -36.64
CA LEU A 170 25.85 6.45 -36.23
C LEU A 170 27.18 6.66 -35.48
N ALA A 171 28.05 7.54 -35.96
CA ALA A 171 29.33 7.82 -35.32
C ALA A 171 29.20 8.29 -33.85
N GLN A 172 28.11 8.96 -33.49
CA GLN A 172 27.88 9.48 -32.13
C GLN A 172 27.40 8.40 -31.15
N ILE A 173 26.71 7.38 -31.66
CA ILE A 173 26.09 6.34 -30.84
C ILE A 173 26.68 4.95 -31.07
N LYS A 174 27.73 4.84 -31.89
CA LYS A 174 28.33 3.58 -32.33
C LYS A 174 28.70 2.68 -31.16
N ASP A 175 29.38 3.23 -30.15
CA ASP A 175 29.85 2.45 -28.99
C ASP A 175 28.68 1.97 -28.12
N ASN A 176 27.65 2.80 -27.95
CA ASN A 176 26.44 2.42 -27.24
C ASN A 176 25.68 1.31 -27.97
N LEU A 177 25.60 1.39 -29.31
CA LEU A 177 24.99 0.35 -30.13
C LEU A 177 25.79 -0.94 -30.07
N LYS A 178 27.12 -0.87 -30.19
CA LYS A 178 28.02 -2.02 -30.05
C LYS A 178 27.81 -2.71 -28.70
N LEU A 179 27.78 -1.95 -27.61
CA LEU A 179 27.50 -2.46 -26.26
C LEU A 179 26.11 -3.11 -26.18
N GLY A 180 25.08 -2.48 -26.76
CA GLY A 180 23.73 -3.03 -26.83
C GLY A 180 23.67 -4.38 -27.55
N VAL A 181 24.35 -4.49 -28.70
CA VAL A 181 24.45 -5.74 -29.48
C VAL A 181 25.22 -6.81 -28.69
N ALA A 182 26.34 -6.47 -28.07
CA ALA A 182 27.12 -7.40 -27.25
C ALA A 182 26.27 -7.97 -26.09
N ARG A 183 25.52 -7.11 -25.38
CA ARG A 183 24.60 -7.51 -24.32
C ARG A 183 23.50 -8.44 -24.84
N GLN A 184 22.91 -8.11 -25.99
CA GLN A 184 21.88 -8.95 -26.60
C GLN A 184 22.44 -10.34 -26.93
N LYS A 185 23.61 -10.43 -27.57
CA LYS A 185 24.24 -11.72 -27.91
C LYS A 185 24.50 -12.56 -26.68
N TRP A 186 25.02 -11.95 -25.62
CA TRP A 186 25.24 -12.63 -24.34
C TRP A 186 23.94 -13.16 -23.72
N VAL A 187 22.86 -12.37 -23.74
CA VAL A 187 21.54 -12.82 -23.27
C VAL A 187 21.02 -13.99 -24.11
N GLU A 188 21.17 -13.96 -25.43
CA GLU A 188 20.77 -15.07 -26.30
C GLU A 188 21.59 -16.34 -26.05
N GLN A 189 22.90 -16.21 -25.75
CA GLN A 189 23.72 -17.34 -25.30
C GLN A 189 23.22 -17.94 -23.99
N LEU A 190 22.85 -17.10 -23.01
CA LEU A 190 22.26 -17.57 -21.75
C LEU A 190 20.93 -18.30 -21.98
N LYS A 191 20.06 -17.76 -22.84
CA LYS A 191 18.80 -18.41 -23.18
C LYS A 191 19.02 -19.75 -23.87
N ALA A 192 19.95 -19.83 -24.82
CA ALA A 192 20.28 -21.06 -25.52
C ALA A 192 20.87 -22.14 -24.58
N ALA A 193 21.59 -21.73 -23.54
CA ALA A 193 22.11 -22.63 -22.51
C ALA A 193 21.06 -23.02 -21.46
N ALA A 194 19.96 -22.28 -21.35
CA ALA A 194 18.91 -22.54 -20.38
C ALA A 194 17.90 -23.57 -20.92
N LYS A 195 17.44 -24.46 -20.03
CA LYS A 195 16.26 -25.29 -20.30
C LYS A 195 15.02 -24.41 -20.12
N ILE A 196 14.40 -24.02 -21.23
CA ILE A 196 13.20 -23.17 -21.24
C ILE A 196 12.02 -24.00 -21.77
N GLU A 197 10.96 -24.10 -20.97
CA GLU A 197 9.69 -24.73 -21.34
C GLU A 197 8.61 -23.65 -21.36
N ILE A 198 7.82 -23.58 -22.43
CA ILE A 198 6.78 -22.57 -22.63
C ILE A 198 5.45 -23.32 -22.80
N GLU A 199 4.46 -23.00 -21.94
CA GLU A 199 3.10 -23.52 -22.08
C GLU A 199 2.32 -22.60 -23.03
N GLU A 200 2.27 -22.97 -24.31
CA GLU A 200 1.64 -22.16 -25.36
C GLU A 200 0.15 -21.89 -25.11
N LYS A 201 -0.54 -22.80 -24.42
CA LYS A 201 -1.96 -22.63 -24.07
C LYS A 201 -2.21 -21.46 -23.12
N ALA A 202 -1.19 -20.99 -22.40
CA ALA A 202 -1.31 -19.82 -21.54
C ALA A 202 -1.56 -18.52 -22.34
N PHE A 203 -1.29 -18.52 -23.65
CA PHE A 203 -1.50 -17.38 -24.54
C PHE A 203 -2.76 -17.49 -25.41
N GLU A 204 -3.46 -18.61 -25.35
CA GLU A 204 -4.74 -18.77 -26.03
C GLU A 204 -5.78 -17.88 -25.37
N LEU A 205 -6.32 -16.93 -26.13
CA LEU A 205 -7.47 -16.15 -25.68
C LEU A 205 -8.67 -17.11 -25.57
N PRO A 206 -9.46 -17.02 -24.49
CA PRO A 206 -10.68 -17.81 -24.39
C PRO A 206 -11.56 -17.50 -25.61
N ALA A 207 -12.07 -18.55 -26.26
CA ALA A 207 -12.96 -18.39 -27.40
C ALA A 207 -14.08 -17.42 -27.03
N ALA A 208 -14.16 -16.29 -27.76
CA ALA A 208 -15.22 -15.33 -27.54
C ALA A 208 -16.56 -16.07 -27.66
N PRO A 209 -17.49 -15.92 -26.70
CA PRO A 209 -18.79 -16.55 -26.84
C PRO A 209 -19.44 -16.02 -28.12
N LEU A 210 -19.62 -16.89 -29.11
CA LEU A 210 -20.29 -16.64 -30.41
C LEU A 210 -21.79 -16.29 -30.25
N ASN A 211 -22.21 -15.83 -29.08
CA ASN A 211 -23.59 -15.59 -28.72
C ASN A 211 -23.75 -14.33 -27.85
N SER A 212 -23.08 -13.23 -28.20
CA SER A 212 -23.68 -11.91 -27.93
C SER A 212 -24.67 -11.65 -29.08
N GLY A 213 -25.95 -11.93 -28.83
CA GLY A 213 -27.06 -11.80 -29.78
C GLY A 213 -27.36 -10.37 -30.24
N ILE A 214 -26.35 -9.60 -30.62
CA ILE A 214 -26.52 -8.33 -31.33
C ILE A 214 -26.81 -8.68 -32.79
N LYS A 215 -28.09 -8.81 -33.13
CA LYS A 215 -28.54 -8.70 -34.51
C LYS A 215 -28.15 -7.29 -34.98
N LEU A 216 -27.13 -7.20 -35.82
CA LEU A 216 -26.93 -6.01 -36.64
C LEU A 216 -28.11 -5.93 -37.60
N GLU A 217 -29.08 -5.06 -37.31
CA GLU A 217 -30.09 -4.70 -38.30
C GLU A 217 -29.38 -4.09 -39.51
N ALA A 218 -29.64 -4.64 -40.69
CA ALA A 218 -29.15 -4.08 -41.93
C ALA A 218 -29.68 -2.64 -42.08
N PRO A 219 -28.87 -1.70 -42.61
CA PRO A 219 -29.31 -0.32 -42.81
C PRO A 219 -30.51 -0.31 -43.75
N LYS A 220 -31.62 0.27 -43.30
CA LYS A 220 -32.80 0.52 -44.15
C LYS A 220 -32.36 1.47 -45.27
N LYS A 221 -32.59 1.03 -46.51
CA LYS A 221 -32.50 1.89 -47.70
C LYS A 221 -33.65 2.87 -47.75
#